data_AF-A0A915M468-F1
#
_entry.id   AF-A0A915M468-F1
#
_cell.length_a   1.000
_cell.length_b   1.000
_cell.length_c   1.000
_cell.angle_alpha   90.00
_cell.angle_beta   90.00
_cell.angle_gamma   90.00
#
_symmetry.space_group_name_H-M   'P 1'
#
loop_
_entity.id
_entity.type
_entity.pdbx_description
1 polymer ?
#
loop_
_entity_poly.entity_id
_entity_poly.type
_entity_poly.pdbx_seq_one_letter_code
_entity_poly.pdbx_strand_id
1 'polypeptide(L)'
;MNDFVPKSNTELNKSNDNQTRKEKDRARKKLKRKKENENERNIRLSKERENKKVKRDNETDQVRNLRLENDRVRHVLSRESESTVEREKRLENKRVRNSVRRQTEDGEERDKRLESNRVRSSLLRKNESEEVQNVVQLYKAGVCNNVIAHRLGIMDEECIHCGALHFPEEKLMAEAILLRIAVTMEKLSWH
;
A
#
# COMPACT_ATOMS: atom_id res chain seq x y z
N MET A 1 5.82 25.97 33.91
CA MET A 1 4.97 27.12 33.58
C MET A 1 5.60 27.78 32.36
N ASN A 2 4.94 27.73 31.20
CA ASN A 2 5.41 28.45 30.02
C ASN A 2 4.77 29.83 30.08
N ASP A 3 5.60 30.85 30.35
CA ASP A 3 5.15 32.24 30.43
C ASP A 3 4.80 32.74 29.03
N PHE A 4 3.50 32.78 28.72
CA PHE A 4 2.98 33.42 27.53
C PHE A 4 3.10 34.94 27.71
N VAL A 5 4.14 35.54 27.11
CA VAL A 5 4.28 36.99 27.03
C VAL A 5 3.45 37.49 25.83
N PRO A 6 2.39 38.29 26.05
CA PRO A 6 1.60 38.85 24.97
C PRO A 6 2.45 39.79 24.10
N LYS A 7 2.37 39.61 22.78
CA LYS A 7 3.05 40.51 21.83
C LYS A 7 2.58 41.94 22.04
N SER A 8 3.53 42.89 22.01
CA SER A 8 3.20 44.30 22.14
C SER A 8 2.36 44.79 20.93
N ASN A 9 1.53 45.82 21.13
CA ASN A 9 0.70 46.38 20.05
C ASN A 9 1.53 46.80 18.81
N THR A 10 2.75 47.27 19.01
CA THR A 10 3.71 47.59 17.94
C THR A 10 4.22 46.36 17.19
N GLU A 11 4.43 45.23 17.86
CA GLU A 11 4.78 43.95 17.22
C GLU A 11 3.61 43.35 16.45
N LEU A 12 2.39 43.46 16.98
CA LEU A 12 1.16 43.04 16.30
C LEU A 12 0.96 43.84 15.01
N ASN A 13 1.10 45.17 15.06
CA ASN A 13 0.98 46.03 13.87
C ASN A 13 2.04 45.69 12.81
N LYS A 14 3.31 45.54 13.21
CA LYS A 14 4.39 45.12 12.29
C LYS A 14 4.15 43.74 11.68
N SER A 15 3.62 42.80 12.47
CA SER A 15 3.26 41.46 11.99
C SER A 15 2.15 41.55 10.93
N ASN A 16 1.12 42.32 11.20
CA ASN A 16 -0.01 42.55 10.29
C ASN A 16 0.45 43.24 8.98
N ASP A 17 1.30 44.25 9.07
CA ASP A 17 1.86 44.93 7.89
C ASP A 17 2.72 43.99 7.03
N ASN A 18 3.51 43.12 7.66
CA ASN A 18 4.28 42.12 6.93
C ASN A 18 3.37 41.09 6.26
N GLN A 19 2.25 40.72 6.89
CA GLN A 19 1.29 39.76 6.38
C GLN A 19 0.54 40.32 5.18
N THR A 20 0.02 41.55 5.27
CA THR A 20 -0.64 42.26 4.17
C THR A 20 0.29 42.47 2.98
N ARG A 21 1.57 42.80 3.21
CA ARG A 21 2.58 42.88 2.14
C ARG A 21 2.78 41.55 1.44
N LYS A 22 2.92 40.45 2.20
CA LYS A 22 3.07 39.10 1.63
C LYS A 22 1.84 38.70 0.81
N GLU A 23 0.64 39.06 1.25
CA GLU A 23 -0.60 38.81 0.53
C GLU A 23 -0.67 39.58 -0.80
N LYS A 24 -0.32 40.87 -0.78
CA LYS A 24 -0.21 41.69 -2.00
C LYS A 24 0.79 41.09 -2.99
N ASP A 25 1.95 40.63 -2.53
CA ASP A 25 2.95 39.98 -3.40
C ASP A 25 2.47 38.64 -3.96
N ARG A 26 1.77 37.83 -3.17
CA ARG A 26 1.14 36.59 -3.63
C ARG A 26 0.09 36.89 -4.72
N ALA A 27 -0.75 37.90 -4.50
CA ALA A 27 -1.77 38.32 -5.46
C ALA A 27 -1.15 38.82 -6.77
N ARG A 28 -0.12 39.66 -6.69
CA ARG A 28 0.65 40.15 -7.87
C ARG A 28 1.26 39.00 -8.66
N LYS A 29 1.91 38.04 -7.99
CA LYS A 29 2.49 36.86 -8.65
C LYS A 29 1.41 35.97 -9.29
N LYS A 30 0.26 35.77 -8.62
CA LYS A 30 -0.87 35.02 -9.17
C LYS A 30 -1.43 35.69 -10.42
N LEU A 31 -1.60 37.01 -10.40
CA LEU A 31 -2.07 37.76 -11.56
C LEU A 31 -1.08 37.70 -12.72
N LYS A 32 0.22 37.85 -12.44
CA LYS A 32 1.27 37.71 -13.46
C LYS A 32 1.20 36.33 -14.12
N ARG A 33 1.16 35.25 -13.32
CA ARG A 33 1.03 33.88 -13.82
C ARG A 33 -0.23 33.62 -14.62
N LYS A 34 -1.35 34.28 -14.28
CA LYS A 34 -2.61 34.17 -15.04
C LYS A 34 -2.52 34.83 -16.42
N LYS A 35 -1.64 35.82 -16.58
CA LYS A 35 -1.41 36.54 -17.85
C LYS A 35 -0.24 35.95 -18.66
N GLU A 36 0.50 34.98 -18.12
CA GLU A 36 1.61 34.34 -18.85
C GLU A 36 1.07 33.63 -20.09
N ASN A 37 1.75 33.83 -21.22
CA ASN A 37 1.55 32.97 -22.39
C ASN A 37 2.33 31.65 -22.24
N GLU A 38 2.13 30.70 -23.15
CA GLU A 38 2.74 29.37 -23.05
C GLU A 38 4.27 29.42 -23.10
N ASN A 39 4.85 30.28 -23.92
CA ASN A 39 6.32 30.43 -24.02
C ASN A 39 6.92 31.00 -22.73
N GLU A 40 6.34 32.05 -22.18
CA GLU A 40 6.75 32.64 -20.90
C GLU A 40 6.62 31.63 -19.75
N ARG A 41 5.52 30.88 -19.73
CA ARG A 41 5.29 29.79 -18.76
C ARG A 41 6.38 28.72 -18.88
N ASN A 42 6.72 28.30 -20.10
CA ASN A 42 7.73 27.29 -20.34
C ASN A 42 9.14 27.74 -19.97
N ILE A 43 9.50 29.00 -20.27
CA ILE A 43 10.77 29.60 -19.84
C ILE A 43 10.84 29.64 -18.31
N ARG A 44 9.79 30.11 -17.63
CA ARG A 44 9.75 30.16 -16.16
C ARG A 44 9.89 28.76 -15.55
N LEU A 45 9.13 27.78 -16.05
CA LEU A 45 9.20 26.40 -15.56
C LEU A 45 10.55 25.74 -15.86
N SER A 46 11.16 26.04 -17.00
CA SER A 46 12.52 25.57 -17.33
C SER A 46 13.54 26.08 -16.32
N LYS A 47 13.52 27.39 -16.05
CA LYS A 47 14.38 28.02 -15.05
C LYS A 47 14.12 27.48 -13.64
N GLU A 48 12.87 27.23 -13.27
CA GLU A 48 12.53 26.61 -11.98
C GLU A 48 13.09 25.18 -11.87
N ARG A 49 13.02 24.38 -12.94
CA ARG A 49 13.60 23.02 -12.99
C ARG A 49 15.12 23.06 -12.86
N GLU A 50 15.79 23.94 -13.59
CA GLU A 50 17.25 24.10 -13.55
C GLU A 50 17.72 24.52 -12.15
N ASN A 51 17.11 25.55 -11.56
CA ASN A 51 17.43 25.98 -10.20
C ASN A 51 17.24 24.85 -9.17
N LYS A 52 16.20 24.02 -9.35
CA LYS A 52 15.96 22.87 -8.48
C LYS A 52 17.02 21.79 -8.67
N LYS A 53 17.44 21.53 -9.90
CA LYS A 53 18.53 20.61 -10.23
C LYS A 53 19.84 21.08 -9.57
N VAL A 54 20.25 22.32 -9.78
CA VAL A 54 21.47 22.88 -9.17
C VAL A 54 21.42 22.79 -7.63
N LYS A 55 20.27 23.08 -7.01
CA LYS A 55 20.11 22.91 -5.56
C LYS A 55 20.22 21.46 -5.08
N ARG A 56 19.79 20.50 -5.90
CA ARG A 56 19.89 19.06 -5.59
C ARG A 56 21.31 18.55 -5.78
N ASP A 57 21.98 18.99 -6.84
CA ASP A 57 23.35 18.57 -7.16
C ASP A 57 24.34 19.10 -6.10
N ASN A 58 24.05 20.26 -5.50
CA ASN A 58 24.86 20.88 -4.44
C ASN A 58 24.37 20.58 -3.00
N GLU A 59 23.42 19.67 -2.80
CA GLU A 59 22.92 19.38 -1.45
C GLU A 59 23.92 18.50 -0.67
N THR A 60 24.14 18.79 0.62
CA THR A 60 24.93 17.90 1.50
C THR A 60 24.12 16.65 1.83
N ASP A 61 24.80 15.56 2.22
CA ASP A 61 24.13 14.32 2.60
C ASP A 61 23.12 14.50 3.75
N GLN A 62 23.44 15.37 4.73
CA GLN A 62 22.52 15.69 5.82
C GLN A 62 21.24 16.36 5.30
N VAL A 63 21.36 17.35 4.40
CA VAL A 63 20.22 18.03 3.78
C VAL A 63 19.42 17.07 2.90
N ARG A 64 20.12 16.20 2.15
CA ARG A 64 19.49 15.15 1.33
C ARG A 64 18.64 14.21 2.18
N ASN A 65 19.19 13.72 3.29
CA ASN A 65 18.51 12.78 4.18
C ASN A 65 17.31 13.43 4.86
N LEU A 66 17.45 14.63 5.41
CA LEU A 66 16.33 15.38 5.99
C LEU A 66 15.20 15.61 4.99
N ARG A 67 15.56 15.94 3.76
CA ARG A 67 14.56 16.08 2.70
C ARG A 67 13.87 14.76 2.39
N LEU A 68 14.61 13.68 2.19
CA LEU A 68 14.05 12.37 1.86
C LEU A 68 13.14 11.85 2.99
N GLU A 69 13.49 12.14 4.25
CA GLU A 69 12.66 11.81 5.41
C GLU A 69 11.36 12.63 5.40
N ASN A 70 11.44 13.94 5.18
CA ASN A 70 10.26 14.77 5.01
C ASN A 70 9.39 14.33 3.82
N ASP A 71 9.99 13.89 2.72
CA ASP A 71 9.27 13.31 1.57
C ASP A 71 8.56 12.01 1.96
N ARG A 72 9.22 11.14 2.73
CA ARG A 72 8.65 9.89 3.26
C ARG A 72 7.46 10.16 4.17
N VAL A 73 7.59 11.05 5.17
CA VAL A 73 6.50 11.41 6.10
C VAL A 73 5.29 11.95 5.34
N ARG A 74 5.50 12.87 4.39
CA ARG A 74 4.40 13.41 3.56
C ARG A 74 3.70 12.32 2.75
N HIS A 75 4.45 11.36 2.21
CA HIS A 75 3.85 10.24 1.49
C HIS A 75 3.06 9.29 2.40
N VAL A 76 3.50 9.07 3.63
CA VAL A 76 2.76 8.27 4.61
C VAL A 76 1.45 8.97 4.97
N LEU A 77 1.52 10.24 5.39
CA LEU A 77 0.33 11.02 5.74
C LEU A 77 -0.67 11.11 4.58
N SER A 78 -0.17 11.34 3.36
CA SER A 78 -1.03 11.37 2.17
C SER A 78 -1.74 10.03 1.92
N ARG A 79 -1.09 8.89 2.20
CA ARG A 79 -1.69 7.56 2.04
C ARG A 79 -2.67 7.22 3.15
N GLU A 80 -2.45 7.72 4.36
CA GLU A 80 -3.36 7.57 5.49
C GLU A 80 -4.64 8.38 5.27
N SER A 81 -4.54 9.53 4.61
CA SER A 81 -5.69 10.37 4.25
C SER A 81 -6.35 10.02 2.91
N GLU A 82 -5.87 9.00 2.18
CA GLU A 82 -6.46 8.59 0.90
C GLU A 82 -7.89 8.03 1.12
N SER A 83 -8.83 8.46 0.28
CA SER A 83 -10.12 7.79 0.16
C SER A 83 -9.97 6.39 -0.48
N THR A 84 -10.98 5.53 -0.32
CA THR A 84 -11.00 4.19 -0.93
C THR A 84 -10.85 4.26 -2.45
N VAL A 85 -11.56 5.19 -3.11
CA VAL A 85 -11.50 5.41 -4.57
C VAL A 85 -10.11 5.87 -5.02
N GLU A 86 -9.48 6.79 -4.29
CA GLU A 86 -8.11 7.24 -4.60
C GLU A 86 -7.10 6.11 -4.43
N ARG A 87 -7.25 5.31 -3.38
CA ARG A 87 -6.42 4.13 -3.12
C ARG A 87 -6.54 3.12 -4.26
N GLU A 88 -7.75 2.80 -4.69
CA GLU A 88 -8.00 1.89 -5.81
C GLU A 88 -7.39 2.41 -7.11
N LYS A 89 -7.64 3.67 -7.46
CA LYS A 89 -7.04 4.32 -8.63
C LYS A 89 -5.51 4.28 -8.58
N ARG A 90 -4.90 4.55 -7.42
CA ARG A 90 -3.44 4.48 -7.25
C ARG A 90 -2.91 3.06 -7.43
N LEU A 91 -3.59 2.06 -6.89
CA LEU A 91 -3.21 0.65 -7.04
C LEU A 91 -3.36 0.18 -8.48
N GLU A 92 -4.43 0.58 -9.17
CA GLU A 92 -4.64 0.24 -10.57
C GLU A 92 -3.58 0.87 -11.47
N ASN A 93 -3.30 2.16 -11.28
CA ASN A 93 -2.18 2.84 -11.95
C ASN A 93 -0.82 2.18 -11.66
N LYS A 94 -0.65 1.55 -10.49
CA LYS A 94 0.57 0.79 -10.17
C LYS A 94 0.60 -0.55 -10.91
N ARG A 95 -0.53 -1.26 -11.03
CA ARG A 95 -0.65 -2.51 -11.80
C ARG A 95 -0.36 -2.26 -13.27
N VAL A 96 -1.00 -1.26 -13.88
CA VAL A 96 -0.80 -0.90 -15.29
C VAL A 96 0.67 -0.58 -15.57
N ARG A 97 1.30 0.29 -14.78
CA ARG A 97 2.73 0.62 -14.95
C ARG A 97 3.64 -0.59 -14.82
N ASN A 98 3.36 -1.47 -13.86
CA ASN A 98 4.14 -2.71 -13.70
C ASN A 98 3.94 -3.67 -14.88
N SER A 99 2.73 -3.74 -15.42
CA SER A 99 2.42 -4.56 -16.60
C SER A 99 3.19 -4.05 -17.82
N VAL A 100 3.09 -2.74 -18.11
CA VAL A 100 3.83 -2.11 -19.21
C VAL A 100 5.33 -2.34 -19.06
N ARG A 101 5.90 -2.11 -17.88
CA ARG A 101 7.33 -2.35 -17.64
C ARG A 101 7.75 -3.80 -17.90
N ARG A 102 6.89 -4.79 -17.58
CA ARG A 102 7.16 -6.21 -17.85
C ARG A 102 6.98 -6.59 -19.32
N GLN A 103 6.17 -5.85 -20.07
CA GLN A 103 5.98 -6.08 -21.51
C GLN A 103 7.15 -5.49 -22.31
N THR A 104 7.77 -4.43 -21.81
CA THR A 104 8.88 -3.73 -22.46
C THR A 104 10.25 -4.11 -21.93
N GLU A 105 10.36 -5.04 -20.98
CA GLU A 105 11.66 -5.49 -20.45
C GLU A 105 12.41 -6.29 -21.52
N ASP A 106 13.73 -6.10 -21.59
CA ASP A 106 14.58 -6.95 -22.42
C ASP A 106 14.89 -8.29 -21.72
N GLY A 107 15.59 -9.19 -22.42
CA GLY A 107 15.95 -10.50 -21.89
C GLY A 107 16.82 -10.43 -20.64
N GLU A 108 17.80 -9.52 -20.60
CA GLU A 108 18.70 -9.38 -19.45
C GLU A 108 17.98 -8.82 -18.22
N GLU A 109 17.15 -7.80 -18.40
CA GLU A 109 16.32 -7.21 -17.35
C GLU A 109 15.37 -8.26 -16.77
N ARG A 110 14.76 -9.06 -17.64
CA ARG A 110 13.88 -10.17 -17.24
C ARG A 110 14.64 -11.19 -16.39
N ASP A 111 15.82 -11.60 -16.82
CA ASP A 111 16.62 -12.60 -16.11
C ASP A 111 17.12 -12.06 -14.76
N LYS A 112 17.63 -10.82 -14.72
CA LYS A 112 18.00 -10.14 -13.46
C LYS A 112 16.82 -10.06 -12.48
N ARG A 113 15.63 -9.75 -12.97
CA ARG A 113 14.40 -9.68 -12.16
C ARG A 113 14.00 -11.06 -11.63
N LEU A 114 14.04 -12.10 -12.47
CA LEU A 114 13.70 -13.46 -12.06
C LEU A 114 14.70 -14.01 -11.05
N GLU A 115 16.00 -13.76 -11.25
CA GLU A 115 17.04 -14.18 -10.32
C GLU A 115 16.91 -13.48 -8.97
N SER A 116 16.68 -12.16 -8.98
CA SER A 116 16.38 -11.40 -7.76
C SER A 116 15.16 -11.96 -7.01
N ASN A 117 14.12 -12.38 -7.73
CA ASN A 117 12.95 -13.02 -7.13
C ASN A 117 13.28 -14.40 -6.53
N ARG A 118 14.12 -15.21 -7.20
CA ARG A 118 14.57 -16.53 -6.69
C ARG A 118 15.37 -16.37 -5.41
N VAL A 119 16.37 -15.48 -5.42
CA VAL A 119 17.21 -15.16 -4.25
C VAL A 119 16.36 -14.70 -3.09
N ARG A 120 15.44 -13.73 -3.32
CA ARG A 120 14.52 -13.24 -2.29
C ARG A 120 13.66 -14.35 -1.72
N SER A 121 13.07 -15.19 -2.58
CA SER A 121 12.20 -16.30 -2.14
C SER A 121 12.98 -17.34 -1.35
N SER A 122 14.23 -17.61 -1.74
CA SER A 122 15.13 -18.51 -1.01
C SER A 122 15.46 -17.96 0.38
N LEU A 123 15.81 -16.68 0.47
CA LEU A 123 16.10 -16.02 1.75
C LEU A 123 14.88 -16.01 2.67
N LEU A 124 13.69 -15.71 2.14
CA LEU A 124 12.46 -15.74 2.92
C LEU A 124 12.20 -17.13 3.49
N ARG A 125 12.33 -18.19 2.68
CA ARG A 125 12.19 -19.58 3.17
C ARG A 125 13.19 -19.95 4.26
N LYS A 126 14.45 -19.50 4.13
CA LYS A 126 15.47 -19.72 5.17
C LYS A 126 15.12 -19.03 6.48
N ASN A 127 14.44 -17.88 6.40
CA ASN A 127 14.05 -17.07 7.55
C ASN A 127 12.63 -17.35 8.04
N GLU A 128 11.92 -18.34 7.46
CA GLU A 128 10.64 -18.81 8.00
C GLU A 128 10.86 -19.42 9.39
N SER A 129 9.83 -19.34 10.24
CA SER A 129 9.89 -19.94 11.57
C SER A 129 10.09 -21.46 11.49
N GLU A 130 10.70 -22.03 12.53
CA GLU A 130 10.91 -23.47 12.64
C GLU A 130 9.60 -24.25 12.51
N GLU A 131 8.49 -23.71 13.01
CA GLU A 131 7.15 -24.29 12.87
C GLU A 131 6.73 -24.44 11.39
N VAL A 132 6.90 -23.39 10.58
CA VAL A 132 6.58 -23.41 9.15
C VAL A 132 7.51 -24.36 8.41
N GLN A 133 8.80 -24.34 8.73
CA GLN A 133 9.78 -25.25 8.13
C GLN A 133 9.47 -26.72 8.46
N ASN A 134 9.07 -27.01 9.70
CA ASN A 134 8.69 -28.35 10.15
C ASN A 134 7.42 -28.84 9.43
N VAL A 135 6.38 -27.99 9.29
CA VAL A 135 5.18 -28.33 8.51
C VAL A 135 5.53 -28.69 7.06
N VAL A 136 6.41 -27.91 6.42
CA VAL A 136 6.88 -28.18 5.05
C VAL A 136 7.67 -29.49 4.98
N GLN A 137 8.50 -29.79 5.98
CA GLN A 137 9.27 -31.04 6.05
C GLN A 137 8.38 -32.26 6.27
N LEU A 138 7.40 -32.18 7.17
CA LEU A 138 6.42 -33.24 7.43
C LEU A 138 5.59 -33.53 6.16
N TYR A 139 5.15 -32.49 5.46
CA TYR A 139 4.44 -32.63 4.20
C TYR A 139 5.31 -33.31 3.12
N LYS A 140 6.57 -32.90 2.96
CA LYS A 140 7.51 -33.53 2.01
C LYS A 140 7.85 -34.97 2.36
N ALA A 141 7.94 -35.29 3.65
CA ALA A 141 8.25 -36.63 4.14
C ALA A 141 7.05 -37.58 4.07
N GLY A 142 5.87 -37.10 3.65
CA GLY A 142 4.64 -37.89 3.66
C GLY A 142 4.19 -38.28 5.07
N VAL A 143 4.74 -37.63 6.11
CA VAL A 143 4.43 -37.91 7.51
C VAL A 143 3.16 -37.15 7.86
N CYS A 144 2.02 -37.80 7.68
CA CYS A 144 0.69 -37.26 8.01
C CYS A 144 0.35 -37.34 9.51
N ASN A 145 1.29 -37.76 10.36
CA ASN A 145 1.02 -38.10 11.77
C ASN A 145 0.64 -36.89 12.66
N ASN A 146 0.89 -35.65 12.20
CA ASN A 146 0.55 -34.41 12.93
C ASN A 146 -0.22 -33.39 12.07
N VAL A 147 -0.59 -33.75 10.85
CA VAL A 147 -1.71 -33.05 10.19
C VAL A 147 -2.94 -33.67 10.83
N ILE A 148 -3.91 -32.88 11.31
CA ILE A 148 -5.22 -33.45 11.62
C ILE A 148 -5.67 -34.11 10.32
N ALA A 149 -5.52 -35.43 10.22
CA ALA A 149 -6.06 -36.19 9.14
C ALA A 149 -7.56 -35.96 9.25
N HIS A 150 -8.07 -35.02 8.45
CA HIS A 150 -9.50 -34.92 8.28
C HIS A 150 -9.91 -36.30 7.80
N ARG A 151 -10.67 -37.00 8.64
CA ARG A 151 -11.08 -38.37 8.44
C ARG A 151 -12.21 -38.42 7.42
N LEU A 152 -12.06 -37.67 6.32
CA LEU A 152 -13.06 -37.46 5.27
C LEU A 152 -13.55 -38.78 4.64
N GLY A 153 -12.95 -39.91 5.01
CA GLY A 153 -13.33 -41.23 4.54
C GLY A 153 -12.68 -41.51 3.19
N ILE A 154 -13.07 -42.64 2.61
CA ILE A 154 -12.76 -42.93 1.21
C ILE A 154 -13.68 -42.03 0.36
N MET A 155 -13.22 -41.58 -0.80
CA MET A 155 -14.02 -40.79 -1.74
C MET A 155 -14.82 -41.75 -2.63
N ASP A 156 -15.84 -42.39 -2.07
CA ASP A 156 -16.62 -43.46 -2.72
C ASP A 156 -18.13 -43.15 -2.80
N GLU A 157 -18.57 -41.98 -2.33
CA GLU A 157 -19.97 -41.56 -2.38
C GLU A 157 -20.28 -40.80 -3.66
N GLU A 158 -21.11 -41.37 -4.53
CA GLU A 158 -21.53 -40.70 -5.77
C GLU A 158 -22.58 -39.61 -5.51
N CYS A 159 -22.35 -38.42 -6.07
CA CYS A 159 -23.33 -37.35 -6.09
C CYS A 159 -24.52 -37.71 -6.97
N ILE A 160 -25.72 -37.71 -6.37
CA ILE A 160 -26.99 -38.03 -7.06
C ILE A 160 -27.25 -37.10 -8.26
N HIS A 161 -26.72 -35.87 -8.25
CA HIS A 161 -26.97 -34.87 -9.29
C HIS A 161 -25.98 -34.89 -10.45
N CYS A 162 -24.73 -35.32 -10.25
CA CYS A 162 -23.70 -35.24 -11.28
C CYS A 162 -22.76 -36.47 -11.38
N GLY A 163 -22.91 -37.46 -10.50
CA GLY A 163 -22.09 -38.68 -10.50
C GLY A 163 -20.63 -38.47 -10.05
N ALA A 164 -20.27 -37.27 -9.58
CA ALA A 164 -18.94 -37.03 -9.01
C ALA A 164 -18.80 -37.77 -7.67
N LEU A 165 -17.60 -38.30 -7.38
CA LEU A 165 -17.30 -38.93 -6.10
C LEU A 165 -17.00 -37.85 -5.05
N HIS A 166 -17.58 -38.00 -3.86
CA HIS A 166 -17.43 -37.11 -2.72
C HIS A 166 -17.02 -37.87 -1.47
N PHE A 167 -16.57 -37.13 -0.47
CA PHE A 167 -16.24 -37.66 0.85
C PHE A 167 -17.53 -37.79 1.70
N PRO A 168 -17.76 -38.92 2.38
CA PRO A 168 -18.93 -39.14 3.24
C PRO A 168 -19.21 -38.03 4.26
N GLU A 169 -18.15 -37.41 4.81
CA GLU A 169 -18.28 -36.36 5.83
C GLU A 169 -18.79 -35.01 5.28
N GLU A 170 -18.77 -34.80 3.96
CA GLU A 170 -19.35 -33.60 3.33
C GLU A 170 -20.90 -33.57 3.50
N LYS A 171 -21.56 -34.74 3.60
CA LYS A 171 -23.00 -34.84 3.92
C LYS A 171 -23.29 -34.44 5.38
N LEU A 172 -22.47 -34.94 6.32
CA LEU A 172 -22.67 -34.70 7.76
C LEU A 172 -22.47 -33.24 8.15
N MET A 173 -21.54 -32.54 7.51
CA MET A 173 -21.32 -31.11 7.75
C MET A 173 -22.51 -30.25 7.28
N ALA A 174 -23.17 -30.61 6.18
CA ALA A 174 -24.36 -29.92 5.70
C ALA A 174 -25.56 -30.10 6.67
N GLU A 175 -25.78 -31.32 7.16
CA GLU A 175 -26.83 -31.62 8.13
C GLU A 175 -26.56 -30.98 9.50
N ALA A 176 -25.31 -30.96 9.96
CA ALA A 176 -24.91 -30.30 11.22
C ALA A 176 -25.05 -28.77 11.16
N ILE A 177 -24.81 -28.16 9.99
CA ILE A 177 -25.06 -26.72 9.75
C ILE A 177 -26.57 -26.44 9.77
N LEU A 178 -27.39 -27.28 9.14
CA LEU A 178 -28.85 -27.13 9.15
C LEU A 178 -29.45 -27.31 10.55
N LEU A 179 -28.96 -28.29 11.33
CA LEU A 179 -29.33 -28.48 12.73
C LEU A 179 -28.91 -27.29 13.61
N ARG A 180 -27.71 -26.72 13.40
CA ARG A 180 -27.29 -25.50 14.10
C ARG A 180 -28.16 -24.29 13.75
N ILE A 181 -28.51 -24.11 12.48
CA ILE A 181 -29.40 -23.03 12.03
C ILE A 181 -30.79 -23.20 12.66
N ALA A 182 -31.35 -24.41 12.64
CA ALA A 182 -32.66 -24.71 13.24
C ALA A 182 -32.68 -24.42 14.75
N VAL A 183 -31.66 -24.87 15.50
CA VAL A 183 -31.53 -24.60 16.95
C VAL A 183 -31.34 -23.10 17.25
N THR A 184 -30.69 -22.34 16.36
CA THR A 184 -30.58 -20.88 16.52
C THR A 184 -31.88 -20.15 16.19
N MET A 185 -32.70 -20.65 15.26
CA MET A 185 -33.99 -20.06 14.93
C MET A 185 -35.04 -20.29 16.03
N GLU A 186 -35.02 -21.45 16.71
CA GLU A 186 -35.86 -21.73 17.87
C GLU A 186 -35.54 -20.84 19.09
N LYS A 187 -34.29 -20.40 19.25
CA LYS A 187 -33.90 -19.48 20.33
C LYS A 187 -34.26 -18.02 20.06
N LEU A 188 -34.55 -17.67 18.81
CA LEU A 188 -34.95 -16.32 18.40
C LEU A 188 -36.49 -16.14 18.36
N SER A 189 -37.27 -17.21 18.58
CA SER A 189 -38.74 -17.15 18.63
C SER A 189 -39.33 -16.99 20.04
N TRP A 190 -38.48 -16.99 21.06
CA TRP A 190 -38.83 -16.61 22.44
C TRP A 190 -37.99 -15.42 22.87
N HIS A 191 -38.32 -14.23 22.35
CA HIS A 191 -38.20 -12.91 22.99
C HIS A 191 -39.10 -11.93 22.22
#